data_AF-A0A2D0NAE0-F1
#
_entry.id   AF-A0A2D0NAE0-F1
#
_cell.length_a   1.000
_cell.length_b   1.000
_cell.length_c   1.000
_cell.angle_alpha   90.00
_cell.angle_beta   90.00
_cell.angle_gamma   90.00
#
_symmetry.space_group_name_H-M   'P 1'
#
loop_
_entity.id
_entity.type
_entity.pdbx_description
1 polymer ?
#
loop_
_entity_poly.entity_id
_entity_poly.type
_entity_poly.pdbx_seq_one_letter_code
_entity_poly.pdbx_strand_id
1 'polypeptide(L)'
;MQDNLEQFVRTNREAFDDARPSLKVWADIDRALDQKKSRPFQWRKILKSAAAVLLLLLAGGLIGHQISRGTEENTAAETLARISPELAELEAHYNQQINAKFAKLANYPQRETVKADLAQIDETMEELRNEIVKAPAGMEKEIVTNLLRSYQLKVQILERVLERIRANEGDLNNPTLDETSI
;
A
#
# COMPACT_ATOMS: atom_id res chain seq x y z
N MET A 1 38.15 -47.86 19.89
CA MET A 1 38.89 -48.43 18.75
C MET A 1 39.28 -47.24 17.89
N GLN A 2 40.57 -46.95 17.71
CA GLN A 2 41.00 -45.82 16.86
C GLN A 2 40.79 -46.21 15.39
N ASP A 3 40.19 -45.32 14.61
CA ASP A 3 39.89 -45.55 13.20
C ASP A 3 41.19 -45.67 12.40
N ASN A 4 41.28 -46.70 11.57
CA ASN A 4 42.48 -47.04 10.81
C ASN A 4 42.95 -45.87 9.90
N LEU A 5 42.01 -45.04 9.46
CA LEU A 5 42.28 -43.81 8.70
C LEU A 5 42.95 -42.73 9.53
N GLU A 6 42.55 -42.56 10.80
CA GLU A 6 43.15 -41.55 11.67
C GLU A 6 44.62 -41.88 11.94
N GLN A 7 44.93 -43.15 12.17
CA GLN A 7 46.30 -43.61 12.33
C GLN A 7 47.10 -43.43 11.03
N PHE A 8 46.53 -43.78 9.87
CA PHE A 8 47.18 -43.59 8.58
C PHE A 8 47.53 -42.12 8.30
N VAL A 9 46.59 -41.19 8.52
CA VAL A 9 46.83 -39.76 8.30
C VAL A 9 47.86 -39.21 9.28
N ARG A 10 47.81 -39.61 10.56
CA ARG A 10 48.79 -39.18 11.57
C ARG A 10 50.20 -39.68 11.24
N THR A 11 50.34 -40.92 10.82
CA THR A 11 51.65 -41.51 10.47
C THR A 11 52.23 -40.90 9.19
N ASN A 12 51.40 -40.50 8.22
CA ASN A 12 51.86 -39.97 6.94
C ASN A 12 51.81 -38.43 6.85
N ARG A 13 51.55 -37.73 7.95
CA ARG A 13 51.34 -36.27 7.98
C ARG A 13 52.45 -35.48 7.30
N GLU A 14 53.71 -35.85 7.54
CA GLU A 14 54.86 -35.18 6.94
C GLU A 14 54.84 -35.28 5.40
N ALA A 15 54.37 -36.39 4.83
CA ALA A 15 54.22 -36.55 3.39
C ALA A 15 53.08 -35.70 2.80
N PHE A 16 52.11 -35.29 3.61
CA PHE A 16 51.05 -34.37 3.19
C PHE A 16 51.50 -32.90 3.26
N ASP A 17 52.40 -32.55 4.17
CA ASP A 17 52.81 -31.16 4.44
C ASP A 17 54.05 -30.69 3.64
N ASP A 18 54.66 -31.57 2.82
CA ASP A 18 55.89 -31.26 2.07
C ASP A 18 55.65 -30.57 0.71
N ALA A 19 54.47 -30.77 0.11
CA ALA A 19 54.16 -30.21 -1.21
C ALA A 19 53.84 -28.71 -1.14
N ARG A 20 54.85 -27.85 -1.36
CA ARG A 20 54.64 -26.41 -1.56
C ARG A 20 54.47 -26.08 -3.05
N PRO A 21 53.45 -25.31 -3.46
CA PRO A 21 53.32 -24.87 -4.84
C PRO A 21 54.49 -23.98 -5.26
N SER A 22 54.87 -24.05 -6.54
CA SER A 22 55.99 -23.26 -7.07
C SER A 22 55.68 -21.75 -7.05
N LEU A 23 56.73 -20.93 -6.92
CA LEU A 23 56.64 -19.46 -6.94
C LEU A 23 55.94 -18.93 -8.20
N LYS A 24 56.03 -19.65 -9.32
CA LYS A 24 55.35 -19.30 -10.57
C LYS A 24 53.83 -19.33 -10.43
N VAL A 25 53.29 -20.33 -9.74
CA VAL A 25 51.83 -20.44 -9.51
C VAL A 25 51.33 -19.26 -8.68
N TRP A 26 52.08 -18.86 -7.66
CA TRP A 26 51.76 -17.67 -6.86
C TRP A 26 51.83 -16.38 -7.68
N ALA A 27 52.86 -16.22 -8.50
CA ALA A 27 52.99 -15.04 -9.39
C ALA A 27 51.85 -14.97 -10.42
N ASP A 28 51.37 -16.11 -10.92
CA ASP A 28 50.23 -16.17 -11.83
C ASP A 28 48.92 -15.78 -11.13
N ILE A 29 48.74 -16.15 -9.85
CA ILE A 29 47.58 -15.76 -9.04
C ILE A 29 47.59 -14.25 -8.76
N ASP A 30 48.72 -13.69 -8.31
CA ASP A 30 48.83 -12.24 -8.04
C ASP A 30 48.53 -11.42 -9.29
N ARG A 31 49.05 -11.85 -10.44
CA ARG A 31 48.79 -11.21 -11.73
C ARG A 31 47.33 -11.31 -12.18
N ALA A 32 46.62 -12.35 -11.78
CA ALA A 32 45.19 -12.49 -12.06
C ALA A 32 44.34 -11.55 -11.17
N LEU A 33 44.80 -11.26 -9.94
CA LEU A 33 44.11 -10.36 -9.02
C LEU A 33 44.27 -8.88 -9.41
N ASP A 34 45.44 -8.47 -9.91
CA ASP A 34 45.74 -7.08 -10.26
C ASP A 34 45.03 -6.55 -11.53
N GLN A 35 44.39 -7.41 -12.32
CA GLN A 35 43.74 -7.00 -13.57
C GLN A 35 42.34 -6.39 -13.36
N LYS A 36 41.79 -6.39 -12.15
CA LYS A 36 40.49 -5.78 -11.86
C LYS A 36 40.61 -4.30 -11.48
N LYS A 37 41.19 -3.48 -12.37
CA LYS A 37 41.01 -2.01 -12.29
C LYS A 37 39.58 -1.67 -12.70
N SER A 38 38.73 -1.41 -11.71
CA SER A 38 37.43 -0.80 -11.94
C SER A 38 37.64 0.56 -12.61
N ARG A 39 37.10 0.71 -13.83
CA ARG A 39 37.01 2.04 -14.45
C ARG A 39 36.10 2.90 -13.57
N PRO A 40 36.46 4.15 -13.24
CA PRO A 40 35.57 5.01 -12.46
C PRO A 40 34.29 5.24 -13.27
N PHE A 41 33.18 4.70 -12.76
CA PHE A 41 31.88 4.80 -13.37
C PHE A 41 31.49 6.28 -13.46
N GLN A 42 31.18 6.73 -14.67
CA GLN A 42 31.08 8.14 -15.01
C GLN A 42 29.67 8.69 -14.67
N TRP A 43 29.35 8.74 -13.36
CA TRP A 43 28.07 9.20 -12.78
C TRP A 43 27.59 10.57 -13.28
N ARG A 44 28.48 11.40 -13.84
CA ARG A 44 28.14 12.72 -14.38
C ARG A 44 27.36 12.68 -15.71
N LYS A 45 27.37 11.56 -16.46
CA LYS A 45 26.60 11.46 -17.73
C LYS A 45 25.15 11.00 -17.53
N ILE A 46 24.86 10.26 -16.46
CA ILE A 46 23.52 9.75 -16.14
C ILE A 46 22.60 10.82 -15.53
N LEU A 47 23.16 11.92 -15.01
CA LEU A 47 22.36 12.99 -14.43
C LEU A 47 21.67 13.89 -15.49
N LYS A 48 22.18 13.89 -16.73
CA LYS A 48 21.61 14.73 -17.81
C LYS A 48 20.39 14.12 -18.50
N SER A 49 20.10 12.83 -18.25
CA SER A 49 18.91 12.14 -18.79
C SER A 49 17.77 12.01 -17.79
N ALA A 50 17.92 12.52 -16.55
CA ALA A 50 16.87 12.44 -15.54
C ALA A 50 15.62 13.24 -15.93
N ALA A 51 15.78 14.41 -16.57
CA ALA A 51 14.65 15.26 -16.97
C ALA A 51 13.77 14.61 -18.06
N ALA A 52 14.39 13.93 -19.04
CA ALA A 52 13.64 13.24 -20.10
C ALA A 52 12.91 11.99 -19.56
N VAL A 53 13.54 11.26 -18.64
CA VAL A 53 12.89 10.13 -17.95
C VAL A 53 11.76 10.61 -17.05
N LEU A 54 11.94 11.71 -16.31
CA LEU A 54 10.88 12.31 -15.50
C LEU A 54 9.71 12.77 -16.37
N LEU A 55 9.99 13.43 -17.51
CA LEU A 55 8.95 13.85 -18.46
C LEU A 55 8.24 12.66 -19.12
N LEU A 56 8.95 11.58 -19.45
CA LEU A 56 8.35 10.35 -19.97
C LEU A 56 7.53 9.61 -18.93
N LEU A 57 7.97 9.60 -17.66
CA LEU A 57 7.20 9.03 -16.54
C LEU A 57 5.98 9.89 -16.20
N LEU A 58 6.08 11.21 -16.29
CA LEU A 58 4.94 12.11 -16.11
C LEU A 58 3.96 12.01 -17.27
N ALA A 59 4.43 12.03 -18.52
CA ALA A 59 3.58 11.88 -19.69
C ALA A 59 2.96 10.47 -19.77
N GLY A 60 3.75 9.43 -19.55
CA GLY A 60 3.30 8.04 -19.48
C GLY A 60 2.40 7.78 -18.27
N GLY A 61 2.64 8.44 -17.13
CA GLY A 61 1.77 8.38 -15.95
C GLY A 61 0.44 9.08 -16.17
N LEU A 62 0.42 10.25 -16.84
CA LEU A 62 -0.83 10.96 -17.16
C LEU A 62 -1.66 10.24 -18.23
N ILE A 63 -1.01 9.75 -19.29
CA ILE A 63 -1.67 8.98 -20.36
C ILE A 63 -2.10 7.60 -19.85
N GLY A 64 -1.24 6.93 -19.09
CA GLY A 64 -1.54 5.65 -18.45
C GLY A 64 -2.67 5.78 -17.42
N HIS A 65 -2.74 6.87 -16.67
CA HIS A 65 -3.85 7.13 -15.75
C HIS A 65 -5.18 7.38 -16.49
N GLN A 66 -5.17 8.09 -17.63
CA GLN A 66 -6.38 8.26 -18.44
C GLN A 66 -6.81 6.96 -19.15
N ILE A 67 -5.88 6.14 -19.62
CA ILE A 67 -6.19 4.85 -20.27
C ILE A 67 -6.64 3.80 -19.24
N SER A 68 -6.01 3.76 -18.05
CA SER A 68 -6.40 2.87 -16.95
C SER A 68 -7.78 3.19 -16.38
N ARG A 69 -8.21 4.46 -16.39
CA ARG A 69 -9.60 4.82 -16.08
C ARG A 69 -10.59 4.36 -17.15
N GLY A 70 -10.13 4.19 -18.39
CA GLY A 70 -10.97 3.88 -19.55
C GLY A 70 -11.41 2.43 -19.71
N THR A 71 -10.76 1.45 -19.08
CA THR A 71 -10.97 0.03 -19.46
C THR A 71 -11.56 -0.85 -18.36
N GLU A 72 -11.45 -0.52 -17.07
CA GLU A 72 -11.97 -1.39 -15.99
C GLU A 72 -12.97 -0.67 -15.06
N GLU A 73 -12.82 0.63 -14.80
CA GLU A 73 -13.71 1.36 -13.87
C GLU A 73 -14.95 1.96 -14.55
N ASN A 74 -14.85 2.32 -15.84
CA ASN A 74 -15.91 3.00 -16.57
C ASN A 74 -17.02 2.06 -17.07
N THR A 75 -16.78 0.77 -17.26
CA THR A 75 -17.84 -0.14 -17.77
C THR A 75 -18.88 -0.46 -16.69
N ALA A 76 -18.44 -0.67 -15.44
CA ALA A 76 -19.33 -0.89 -14.29
C ALA A 76 -20.10 0.38 -13.90
N ALA A 77 -19.42 1.54 -13.87
CA ALA A 77 -20.08 2.82 -13.59
C ALA A 77 -21.07 3.23 -14.70
N GLU A 78 -20.74 3.00 -15.98
CA GLU A 78 -21.64 3.29 -17.10
C GLU A 78 -22.81 2.30 -17.20
N THR A 79 -22.63 1.04 -16.82
CA THR A 79 -23.76 0.08 -16.71
C THR A 79 -24.64 0.37 -15.50
N LEU A 80 -24.09 0.70 -14.33
CA LEU A 80 -24.89 1.12 -13.16
C LEU A 80 -25.72 2.37 -13.46
N ALA A 81 -25.13 3.38 -14.12
CA ALA A 81 -25.83 4.60 -14.51
C ALA A 81 -26.97 4.36 -15.52
N ARG A 82 -26.86 3.30 -16.36
CA ARG A 82 -27.92 2.86 -17.28
C ARG A 82 -29.00 2.03 -16.58
N ILE A 83 -28.64 1.29 -15.52
CA ILE A 83 -29.56 0.41 -14.75
C ILE A 83 -30.38 1.22 -13.74
N SER A 84 -29.78 2.23 -13.08
CA SER A 84 -30.47 3.09 -12.11
C SER A 84 -29.88 4.51 -12.10
N PRO A 85 -30.41 5.44 -12.92
CA PRO A 85 -29.98 6.84 -12.87
C PRO A 85 -30.23 7.50 -11.50
N GLU A 86 -31.25 7.05 -10.76
CA GLU A 86 -31.54 7.47 -9.39
C GLU A 86 -30.41 7.12 -8.41
N LEU A 87 -29.75 5.97 -8.59
CA LEU A 87 -28.62 5.56 -7.76
C LEU A 87 -27.44 6.54 -7.89
N ALA A 88 -27.12 6.98 -9.11
CA ALA A 88 -25.99 7.86 -9.36
C ALA A 88 -26.11 9.21 -8.61
N GLU A 89 -27.31 9.79 -8.59
CA GLU A 89 -27.58 11.02 -7.84
C GLU A 89 -27.44 10.81 -6.32
N LEU A 90 -27.98 9.69 -5.81
CA LEU A 90 -27.87 9.33 -4.39
C LEU A 90 -26.41 9.10 -3.98
N GLU A 91 -25.63 8.36 -4.78
CA GLU A 91 -24.21 8.14 -4.51
C GLU A 91 -23.43 9.45 -4.44
N ALA A 92 -23.65 10.37 -5.39
CA ALA A 92 -23.02 11.69 -5.36
C ALA A 92 -23.35 12.46 -4.08
N HIS A 93 -24.63 12.47 -3.69
CA HIS A 93 -25.10 13.12 -2.46
C HIS A 93 -24.45 12.52 -1.20
N TYR A 94 -24.41 11.19 -1.06
CA TYR A 94 -23.79 10.53 0.10
C TYR A 94 -22.27 10.72 0.12
N ASN A 95 -21.59 10.61 -1.03
CA ASN A 95 -20.16 10.84 -1.15
C ASN A 95 -19.79 12.26 -0.72
N GLN A 96 -20.58 13.27 -1.11
CA GLN A 96 -20.37 14.64 -0.66
C GLN A 96 -20.44 14.75 0.87
N GLN A 97 -21.44 14.12 1.51
CA GLN A 97 -21.56 14.12 2.97
C GLN A 97 -20.42 13.39 3.66
N ILE A 98 -20.03 12.22 3.16
CA ILE A 98 -18.92 11.41 3.68
C ILE A 98 -17.63 12.23 3.62
N ASN A 99 -17.32 12.81 2.46
CA ASN A 99 -16.12 13.62 2.27
C ASN A 99 -16.11 14.85 3.19
N ALA A 100 -17.25 15.56 3.29
CA ALA A 100 -17.37 16.72 4.16
C ALA A 100 -17.22 16.37 5.65
N LYS A 101 -17.77 15.23 6.11
CA LYS A 101 -17.64 14.77 7.50
C LYS A 101 -16.24 14.23 7.78
N PHE A 102 -15.67 13.43 6.89
CA PHE A 102 -14.31 12.90 7.03
C PHE A 102 -13.24 14.01 6.99
N ALA A 103 -13.42 15.05 6.19
CA ALA A 103 -12.52 16.21 6.16
C ALA A 103 -12.45 16.94 7.52
N LYS A 104 -13.52 16.90 8.32
CA LYS A 104 -13.50 17.45 9.70
C LYS A 104 -12.59 16.65 10.63
N LEU A 105 -12.26 15.40 10.29
CA LEU A 105 -11.31 14.57 11.04
C LEU A 105 -9.85 14.91 10.73
N ALA A 106 -9.54 15.87 9.84
CA ALA A 106 -8.19 16.12 9.34
C ALA A 106 -7.14 16.32 10.44
N ASN A 107 -7.52 16.96 11.55
CA ASN A 107 -6.63 17.32 12.67
C ASN A 107 -6.76 16.39 13.88
N TYR A 108 -7.55 15.31 13.79
CA TYR A 108 -7.82 14.42 14.90
C TYR A 108 -7.03 13.11 14.77
N PRO A 109 -6.45 12.58 15.87
CA PRO A 109 -5.68 11.34 15.82
C PRO A 109 -6.52 10.12 15.43
N GLN A 110 -7.84 10.16 15.67
CA GLN A 110 -8.79 9.11 15.32
C GLN A 110 -8.97 8.96 13.79
N ARG A 111 -8.49 9.90 12.97
CA ARG A 111 -8.68 9.89 11.52
C ARG A 111 -8.25 8.58 10.86
N GLU A 112 -7.07 8.07 11.20
CA GLU A 112 -6.55 6.87 10.53
C GLU A 112 -7.26 5.59 10.96
N THR A 113 -7.66 5.49 12.23
CA THR A 113 -8.51 4.38 12.69
C THR A 113 -9.85 4.40 11.97
N VAL A 114 -10.50 5.56 11.90
CA VAL A 114 -11.78 5.72 11.20
C VAL A 114 -11.63 5.44 9.71
N LYS A 115 -10.52 5.84 9.09
CA LYS A 115 -10.24 5.52 7.69
C LYS A 115 -10.14 4.01 7.46
N ALA A 116 -9.45 3.30 8.33
CA ALA A 116 -9.35 1.84 8.25
C ALA A 116 -10.71 1.16 8.44
N ASP A 117 -11.51 1.61 9.42
CA ASP A 117 -12.86 1.08 9.66
C ASP A 117 -13.79 1.31 8.45
N LEU A 118 -13.68 2.48 7.80
CA LEU A 118 -14.46 2.78 6.60
C LEU A 118 -13.99 1.99 5.38
N ALA A 119 -12.70 1.62 5.30
CA ALA A 119 -12.15 0.86 4.18
C ALA A 119 -12.76 -0.54 4.09
N GLN A 120 -13.07 -1.17 5.23
CA GLN A 120 -13.79 -2.45 5.24
C GLN A 120 -15.20 -2.31 4.64
N ILE A 121 -15.89 -1.19 4.89
CA ILE A 121 -17.20 -0.94 4.28
C ILE A 121 -17.03 -0.70 2.77
N ASP A 122 -15.99 0.03 2.36
CA ASP A 122 -15.70 0.27 0.95
C ASP A 122 -15.47 -1.02 0.16
N GLU A 123 -14.77 -2.00 0.73
CA GLU A 123 -14.59 -3.32 0.15
C GLU A 123 -15.94 -4.02 -0.10
N THR A 124 -16.80 -4.07 0.92
CA THR A 124 -18.15 -4.67 0.76
C THR A 124 -19.02 -3.94 -0.27
N MET A 125 -18.85 -2.62 -0.41
CA MET A 125 -19.59 -1.85 -1.41
C MET A 125 -19.11 -2.15 -2.83
N GLU A 126 -17.81 -2.39 -3.01
CA GLU A 126 -17.24 -2.82 -4.29
C GLU A 126 -17.75 -4.20 -4.69
N GLU A 127 -17.83 -5.14 -3.74
CA GLU A 127 -18.47 -6.44 -3.95
C GLU A 127 -19.92 -6.28 -4.41
N LEU A 128 -20.73 -5.47 -3.71
CA LEU A 128 -22.12 -5.20 -4.08
C LEU A 128 -22.23 -4.61 -5.50
N ARG A 129 -21.34 -3.68 -5.88
CA ARG A 129 -21.34 -3.13 -7.26
C ARG A 129 -21.05 -4.20 -8.30
N ASN A 130 -20.09 -5.09 -8.02
CA ASN A 130 -19.77 -6.21 -8.89
C ASN A 130 -20.90 -7.24 -8.99
N GLU A 131 -21.67 -7.43 -7.92
CA GLU A 131 -22.87 -8.26 -7.91
C GLU A 131 -23.99 -7.67 -8.76
N ILE A 132 -24.21 -6.35 -8.74
CA ILE A 132 -25.25 -5.69 -9.58
C ILE A 132 -25.04 -6.03 -11.06
N VAL A 133 -23.78 -6.02 -11.54
CA VAL A 133 -23.46 -6.31 -12.95
C VAL A 133 -23.79 -7.76 -13.35
N LYS A 134 -23.75 -8.69 -12.38
CA LYS A 134 -23.97 -10.13 -12.61
C LYS A 134 -25.37 -10.59 -12.20
N ALA A 135 -26.17 -9.73 -11.58
CA ALA A 135 -27.44 -10.08 -10.99
C ALA A 135 -28.51 -10.37 -12.05
N PRO A 136 -29.40 -11.35 -11.82
CA PRO A 136 -30.58 -11.52 -12.65
C PRO A 136 -31.59 -10.37 -12.40
N ALA A 137 -32.38 -10.05 -13.43
CA ALA A 137 -33.38 -8.99 -13.39
C ALA A 137 -34.31 -9.14 -12.16
N GLY A 138 -34.35 -8.10 -11.31
CA GLY A 138 -35.16 -8.06 -10.09
C GLY A 138 -34.37 -8.17 -8.78
N MET A 139 -33.21 -8.86 -8.77
CA MET A 139 -32.32 -8.93 -7.59
C MET A 139 -31.49 -7.65 -7.42
N GLU A 140 -31.27 -6.91 -8.50
CA GLU A 140 -30.55 -5.63 -8.51
C GLU A 140 -31.10 -4.64 -7.47
N LYS A 141 -32.42 -4.58 -7.29
CA LYS A 141 -33.05 -3.65 -6.34
C LYS A 141 -32.63 -3.91 -4.90
N GLU A 142 -32.48 -5.18 -4.52
CA GLU A 142 -32.03 -5.54 -3.17
C GLU A 142 -30.56 -5.16 -2.98
N ILE A 143 -29.72 -5.46 -3.96
CA ILE A 143 -28.29 -5.13 -3.92
C ILE A 143 -28.09 -3.60 -3.86
N VAL A 144 -28.83 -2.84 -4.67
CA VAL A 144 -28.84 -1.37 -4.63
C VAL A 144 -29.30 -0.84 -3.27
N THR A 145 -30.32 -1.45 -2.67
CA THR A 145 -30.80 -1.06 -1.33
C THR A 145 -29.72 -1.31 -0.27
N ASN A 146 -29.01 -2.43 -0.36
CA ASN A 146 -27.90 -2.74 0.55
C ASN A 146 -26.72 -1.78 0.36
N LEU A 147 -26.37 -1.46 -0.89
CA LEU A 147 -25.35 -0.46 -1.21
C LEU A 147 -25.69 0.91 -0.62
N LEU A 148 -26.96 1.33 -0.75
CA LEU A 148 -27.45 2.57 -0.16
C LEU A 148 -27.38 2.56 1.38
N ARG A 149 -27.71 1.43 2.02
CA ARG A 149 -27.52 1.29 3.48
C ARG A 149 -26.06 1.41 3.89
N SER A 150 -25.13 0.86 3.10
CA SER A 150 -23.70 1.02 3.36
C SER A 150 -23.27 2.48 3.33
N TYR A 151 -23.74 3.27 2.36
CA TYR A 151 -23.53 4.72 2.34
C TYR A 151 -24.08 5.42 3.60
N GLN A 152 -25.31 5.10 3.98
CA GLN A 152 -25.93 5.64 5.19
C GLN A 152 -25.14 5.28 6.45
N LEU A 153 -24.64 4.05 6.52
CA LEU A 153 -23.82 3.58 7.65
C LEU A 153 -22.51 4.36 7.74
N LYS A 154 -21.80 4.58 6.62
CA LYS A 154 -20.58 5.40 6.61
C LYS A 154 -20.83 6.80 7.16
N VAL A 155 -21.93 7.43 6.76
CA VAL A 155 -22.32 8.76 7.28
C VAL A 155 -22.59 8.72 8.78
N GLN A 156 -23.33 7.72 9.27
CA GLN A 156 -23.64 7.57 10.70
C GLN A 156 -22.40 7.31 11.56
N ILE A 157 -21.46 6.51 11.08
CA ILE A 157 -20.18 6.26 11.76
C ILE A 157 -19.41 7.57 11.89
N LEU A 158 -19.25 8.30 10.78
CA LEU A 158 -18.55 9.58 10.76
C LEU A 158 -19.20 10.61 11.68
N GLU A 159 -20.53 10.67 11.71
CA GLU A 159 -21.28 11.54 12.60
C GLU A 159 -21.04 11.20 14.06
N ARG A 160 -21.16 9.92 14.43
CA ARG A 160 -20.93 9.45 15.81
C ARG A 160 -19.49 9.68 16.27
N VAL A 161 -18.52 9.52 15.38
CA VAL A 161 -17.11 9.82 15.68
C VAL A 161 -16.95 11.32 15.97
N LEU A 162 -17.49 12.18 15.10
CA LEU A 162 -17.41 13.63 15.29
C LEU A 162 -18.13 14.10 16.55
N GLU A 163 -19.27 13.51 16.89
CA GLU A 163 -20.00 13.78 18.13
C GLU A 163 -19.16 13.42 19.36
N ARG A 164 -18.54 12.24 19.38
CA ARG A 164 -17.65 11.82 20.48
C ARG A 164 -16.44 12.75 20.64
N ILE A 165 -15.85 13.17 19.52
CA ILE A 165 -14.74 14.12 19.53
C ILE A 165 -15.17 15.45 20.16
N ARG A 166 -16.30 16.02 19.72
CA ARG A 166 -16.84 17.28 20.25
C ARG A 166 -17.22 17.19 21.72
N ALA A 167 -17.81 16.07 22.15
CA ALA A 167 -18.14 15.84 23.55
C ALA A 167 -16.87 15.85 24.42
N ASN A 168 -15.82 15.13 23.99
CA ASN A 168 -14.53 15.11 24.69
C ASN A 168 -13.84 16.49 24.71
N GLU A 169 -13.97 17.31 23.66
CA GLU A 169 -13.46 18.69 23.66
C GLU A 169 -14.24 19.62 24.61
N GLY A 170 -15.55 19.40 24.76
CA GLY A 170 -16.41 20.16 25.68
C GLY A 170 -16.07 19.91 27.14
N ASP A 171 -15.82 18.65 27.50
CA ASP A 171 -15.49 18.25 28.88
C ASP A 171 -14.11 18.76 29.33
N LEU A 172 -13.14 18.91 28.41
CA LEU A 172 -11.82 19.45 28.72
C LEU A 172 -11.81 20.97 28.97
N ASN A 173 -12.84 21.70 28.53
CA ASN A 173 -12.93 23.15 28.64
C ASN A 173 -13.77 23.64 29.84
N ASN A 174 -14.31 22.73 30.65
CA ASN A 174 -15.06 23.07 31.86
C ASN A 174 -14.37 22.44 33.09
N PRO A 175 -13.37 23.10 33.71
CA PRO A 175 -12.85 22.63 34.98
C PRO A 175 -13.97 22.81 36.00
N THR A 176 -14.63 21.71 36.35
CA THR A 176 -15.47 21.66 37.54
C THR A 176 -14.59 22.03 38.72
N LEU A 177 -14.74 23.27 39.18
CA LEU A 177 -14.27 23.70 40.49
C LEU A 177 -15.10 22.91 41.50
N ASP A 178 -14.64 21.71 41.83
CA ASP A 178 -15.04 21.04 43.06
C ASP A 178 -14.36 21.77 44.22
N GLU A 179 -14.87 22.97 44.52
CA GLU A 179 -14.83 23.53 45.87
C GLU A 179 -15.78 22.70 46.73
N THR A 180 -15.31 21.56 47.22
CA THR A 180 -15.79 21.02 48.48
C THR A 180 -14.80 21.41 49.57
N SER A 181 -15.07 22.60 50.12
CA SER A 181 -14.67 22.93 51.49
C SER A 181 -15.23 21.89 52.44
N ILE A 182 -14.35 21.15 53.11
CA ILE A 182 -14.52 20.70 54.50
C ILE A 182 -13.21 21.00 55.23
#